data_AF-A0A7R9GJZ0-F1
#
_entry.id   AF-A0A7R9GJZ0-F1
#
_cell.length_a   1.000
_cell.length_b   1.000
_cell.length_c   1.000
_cell.angle_alpha   90.00
_cell.angle_beta   90.00
_cell.angle_gamma   90.00
#
_symmetry.space_group_name_H-M   'P 1'
#
loop_
_entity.id
_entity.type
_entity.pdbx_description
1 polymer ?
#
loop_
_entity_poly.entity_id
_entity_poly.type
_entity_poly.pdbx_seq_one_letter_code
_entity_poly.pdbx_strand_id
1 'polypeptide(L)'
;KNKTGEFSRCSSYDISLLREKLQHHSSSDDPHQMSIEEAVHFRSSKTNKCETWDFDMQHYVLTAPSDYQWVCDKRHYATLALTAQNVGGVFSTLILGPLADIVGRKPIYFLSLALQ
;
A
#
# COMPACT_ATOMS: atom_id res chain seq x y z
N LYS A 1 -5.16 -21.22 22.24
CA LYS A 1 -5.65 -20.26 21.20
C LYS A 1 -5.03 -20.68 19.88
N ASN A 2 -5.85 -21.23 18.99
CA ASN A 2 -5.44 -21.87 17.74
C ASN A 2 -5.01 -20.79 16.72
N LYS A 3 -3.75 -20.79 16.29
CA LYS A 3 -3.16 -19.76 15.42
C LYS A 3 -2.92 -20.33 14.01
N THR A 4 -3.99 -20.53 13.26
CA THR A 4 -3.89 -20.65 11.80
C THR A 4 -3.59 -19.26 11.25
N GLY A 5 -2.33 -19.00 10.90
CA GLY A 5 -1.94 -17.74 10.28
C GLY A 5 -2.57 -17.60 8.91
N GLU A 6 -3.61 -16.76 8.80
CA GLU A 6 -4.16 -16.35 7.51
C GLU A 6 -3.17 -15.37 6.86
N PHE A 7 -2.62 -15.72 5.70
CA PHE A 7 -1.74 -14.82 4.97
C PHE A 7 -2.50 -13.59 4.46
N SER A 8 -1.80 -12.46 4.36
CA SER A 8 -2.38 -11.22 3.83
C SER A 8 -2.84 -11.38 2.38
N ARG A 9 -4.03 -10.87 2.07
CA ARG A 9 -4.71 -11.12 0.79
C ARG A 9 -5.27 -9.83 0.21
N CYS A 10 -5.05 -9.65 -1.10
CA CYS A 10 -5.78 -8.64 -1.87
C CYS A 10 -7.20 -9.13 -2.18
N SER A 11 -8.21 -8.32 -1.86
CA SER A 11 -9.58 -8.52 -2.32
C SER A 11 -9.86 -7.62 -3.52
N SER A 12 -9.51 -8.10 -4.70
CA SER A 12 -9.95 -7.54 -5.98
C SER A 12 -9.92 -8.65 -7.02
N TYR A 13 -11.06 -9.29 -7.21
CA TYR A 13 -11.24 -10.17 -8.34
C TYR A 13 -12.65 -10.02 -8.90
N ASP A 14 -12.73 -9.59 -10.16
CA ASP A 14 -13.93 -9.76 -10.95
C ASP A 14 -13.89 -11.16 -11.57
N ILE A 15 -14.21 -12.16 -10.74
CA ILE A 15 -14.27 -13.57 -11.16
C ILE A 15 -15.44 -13.85 -12.12
N SER A 16 -16.38 -12.92 -12.24
CA SER A 16 -17.60 -13.06 -13.05
C SER A 16 -17.27 -13.30 -14.51
N LEU A 17 -16.28 -12.56 -15.02
CA LEU A 17 -15.92 -12.56 -16.44
C LEU A 17 -14.99 -13.73 -16.82
N LEU A 18 -14.18 -14.19 -15.87
CA LEU A 18 -13.43 -15.44 -15.99
C LEU A 18 -14.37 -16.66 -15.90
N ARG A 19 -15.38 -16.61 -15.03
CA ARG A 19 -16.38 -17.67 -14.87
C ARG A 19 -17.26 -17.82 -16.10
N GLU A 20 -17.70 -16.71 -16.71
CA GLU A 20 -18.49 -16.73 -17.96
C GLU A 20 -17.71 -17.36 -19.13
N LYS A 21 -16.44 -16.98 -19.32
CA LYS A 21 -15.60 -17.56 -20.38
C LYS A 21 -15.20 -19.02 -20.13
N LEU A 22 -15.05 -19.44 -18.87
CA LEU A 22 -14.81 -20.85 -18.53
C LEU A 22 -16.07 -21.71 -18.67
N GLN A 23 -17.25 -21.17 -18.37
CA GLN A 23 -18.53 -21.88 -18.55
C GLN A 23 -18.81 -22.17 -20.02
N HIS A 24 -18.56 -21.21 -20.92
CA HIS A 24 -18.69 -21.43 -22.36
C HIS A 24 -17.68 -22.42 -22.96
N HIS A 25 -16.56 -22.68 -22.29
CA HIS A 25 -15.57 -23.69 -22.73
C HIS A 25 -15.75 -25.06 -22.07
N SER A 26 -16.63 -25.18 -21.05
CA SER A 26 -16.90 -26.45 -20.35
C SER A 26 -17.93 -27.35 -21.03
N SER A 27 -18.48 -26.96 -22.18
CA SER A 27 -19.57 -27.67 -22.85
C SER A 27 -19.28 -28.10 -24.30
N SER A 28 -18.01 -28.23 -24.69
CA SER A 28 -17.65 -28.86 -25.96
C SER A 28 -16.43 -29.76 -25.79
N ASP A 29 -16.65 -31.07 -25.94
CA ASP A 29 -15.61 -32.06 -26.19
C ASP A 29 -14.82 -31.67 -27.44
N ASP A 30 -13.67 -31.01 -27.29
CA ASP A 30 -12.67 -30.90 -28.37
C ASP A 30 -11.25 -30.76 -27.77
N PRO A 31 -10.32 -31.72 -28.02
CA PRO A 31 -9.00 -31.73 -27.43
C PRO A 31 -8.00 -30.96 -28.32
N HIS A 32 -8.11 -29.64 -28.38
CA HIS A 32 -7.01 -28.80 -28.84
C HIS A 32 -6.58 -27.83 -27.74
N GLN A 33 -5.42 -28.16 -27.20
CA GLN A 33 -4.79 -27.61 -26.01
C GLN A 33 -4.65 -26.08 -26.07
N MET A 34 -5.37 -25.38 -25.20
CA MET A 34 -5.14 -23.95 -24.98
C MET A 34 -3.72 -23.76 -24.45
N SER A 35 -2.91 -22.99 -25.17
CA SER A 35 -1.55 -22.69 -24.76
C SER A 35 -1.57 -21.82 -23.50
N ILE A 36 -0.70 -22.14 -22.54
CA ILE A 36 -0.61 -21.44 -21.26
C ILE A 36 -0.31 -19.94 -21.47
N GLU A 37 0.42 -19.60 -22.53
CA GLU A 37 0.77 -18.23 -22.93
C GLU A 37 -0.47 -17.34 -23.17
N GLU A 38 -1.51 -17.87 -23.81
CA GLU A 38 -2.70 -17.09 -24.18
C GLU A 38 -3.64 -16.86 -22.99
N ALA A 39 -3.77 -17.88 -22.12
CA ALA A 39 -4.47 -17.77 -20.85
C ALA A 39 -3.78 -16.80 -19.87
N VAL A 40 -2.44 -16.76 -19.89
CA VAL A 40 -1.63 -15.83 -19.10
C VAL A 40 -1.74 -14.40 -19.65
N HIS A 41 -1.75 -14.21 -20.96
CA HIS A 41 -1.93 -12.90 -21.58
C HIS A 41 -3.34 -12.31 -21.31
N PHE A 42 -4.38 -13.14 -21.35
CA PHE A 42 -5.74 -12.73 -20.99
C PHE A 42 -5.88 -12.40 -19.50
N ARG A 43 -5.23 -13.16 -18.62
CA ARG A 43 -5.16 -12.86 -17.18
C ARG A 43 -4.43 -11.54 -16.91
N SER A 44 -3.38 -11.26 -17.67
CA SER A 44 -2.61 -10.01 -17.57
C SER A 44 -3.42 -8.79 -18.03
N SER A 45 -4.20 -8.91 -19.12
CA SER A 45 -4.99 -7.79 -19.66
C SER A 45 -6.20 -7.39 -18.81
N LYS A 46 -6.68 -8.28 -17.93
CA LYS A 46 -7.79 -8.02 -16.98
C LYS A 46 -7.37 -8.15 -15.52
N THR A 47 -6.17 -7.67 -15.18
CA THR A 47 -5.82 -7.48 -13.77
C THR A 47 -6.50 -6.20 -13.28
N ASN A 48 -7.61 -6.33 -12.54
CA ASN A 48 -8.22 -5.20 -11.87
C ASN A 48 -7.29 -4.67 -10.78
N LYS A 49 -7.28 -3.35 -10.57
CA LYS A 49 -6.52 -2.75 -9.49
C LYS A 49 -7.01 -3.30 -8.16
N CYS A 50 -6.08 -3.58 -7.27
CA CYS A 50 -6.41 -4.04 -5.94
C CYS A 50 -6.85 -2.83 -5.08
N GLU A 51 -8.13 -2.81 -4.71
CA GLU A 51 -8.73 -1.68 -3.98
C GLU A 51 -8.68 -1.87 -2.46
N THR A 52 -8.77 -3.13 -2.00
CA THR A 52 -8.80 -3.47 -0.58
C THR A 52 -7.82 -4.60 -0.28
N TRP A 53 -7.08 -4.48 0.82
CA TRP A 53 -6.10 -5.47 1.26
C TRP A 53 -6.36 -5.83 2.73
N ASP A 54 -6.50 -7.13 3.00
CA ASP A 54 -6.61 -7.68 4.34
C ASP A 54 -5.22 -8.02 4.86
N PHE A 55 -4.81 -7.35 5.94
CA PHE A 55 -3.51 -7.54 6.56
C PHE A 55 -3.58 -8.58 7.68
N ASP A 56 -2.67 -9.55 7.65
CA ASP A 56 -2.44 -10.42 8.79
C ASP A 56 -1.66 -9.67 9.87
N MET A 57 -2.29 -9.45 11.02
CA MET A 57 -1.68 -8.83 12.19
C MET A 57 -1.27 -9.84 13.26
N GLN A 58 -1.23 -11.14 12.93
CA GLN A 58 -0.89 -12.19 13.90
C GLN A 58 0.54 -12.06 14.45
N HIS A 59 1.46 -11.52 13.65
CA HIS A 59 2.87 -11.36 13.99
C HIS A 59 3.38 -9.91 13.86
N TYR A 60 2.57 -8.98 13.36
CA TYR A 60 2.98 -7.61 13.08
C TYR A 60 2.03 -6.61 13.72
N VAL A 61 2.58 -5.52 14.27
CA VAL A 61 1.80 -4.39 14.78
C VAL A 61 1.25 -3.54 13.63
N LEU A 62 0.16 -2.82 13.89
CA LEU A 62 -0.40 -1.84 12.95
C LEU A 62 0.68 -0.83 12.55
N THR A 63 0.98 -0.79 11.25
CA THR A 63 1.83 0.22 10.62
C THR A 63 0.97 1.21 9.86
N ALA A 64 1.44 2.45 9.66
CA ALA A 64 0.68 3.46 8.90
C ALA A 64 0.21 2.96 7.51
N PRO A 65 1.00 2.20 6.73
CA PRO A 65 0.51 1.66 5.46
C PRO A 65 -0.62 0.64 5.61
N SER A 66 -0.62 -0.16 6.69
CA SER A 66 -1.69 -1.12 6.96
C SER A 66 -2.95 -0.48 7.54
N ASP A 67 -2.79 0.56 8.36
CA ASP A 67 -3.90 1.24 9.05
C ASP A 67 -4.71 2.11 8.08
N TYR A 68 -4.02 2.84 7.19
CA TYR A 68 -4.65 3.70 6.18
C TYR A 68 -4.82 3.03 4.80
N GLN A 69 -4.57 1.71 4.71
CA GLN A 69 -4.63 0.94 3.46
C GLN A 69 -3.87 1.61 2.31
N TRP A 70 -2.63 2.07 2.55
CA TRP A 70 -1.75 2.67 1.54
C TRP A 70 -1.12 1.61 0.63
N VAL A 71 -1.95 0.72 0.09
CA VAL A 71 -1.56 -0.33 -0.85
C VAL A 71 -1.87 0.06 -2.27
N CYS A 72 -1.26 -0.66 -3.22
CA CYS A 72 -1.60 -0.59 -4.64
C CYS A 72 -1.37 0.82 -5.21
N ASP A 73 -2.43 1.51 -5.62
CA ASP A 73 -2.34 2.89 -6.14
C ASP A 73 -1.80 3.87 -5.09
N LYS A 74 -1.99 3.58 -3.80
CA LYS A 74 -1.66 4.45 -2.67
C LYS A 74 -0.28 4.18 -2.05
N ARG A 75 0.51 3.26 -2.62
CA ARG A 75 1.84 2.86 -2.09
C ARG A 75 2.84 4.00 -1.95
N HIS A 76 2.67 5.06 -2.74
CA HIS A 76 3.58 6.20 -2.76
C HIS A 76 3.36 7.14 -1.57
N TYR A 77 2.23 7.07 -0.85
CA TYR A 77 1.98 7.94 0.30
C TYR A 77 2.95 7.71 1.46
N ALA A 78 3.41 6.46 1.67
CA ALA A 78 4.42 6.17 2.68
C ALA A 78 5.74 6.91 2.38
N THR A 79 6.20 6.85 1.13
CA THR A 79 7.40 7.57 0.69
C THR A 79 7.19 9.07 0.74
N LEU A 80 6.02 9.57 0.32
CA LEU A 80 5.71 11.00 0.37
C LEU A 80 5.72 11.53 1.80
N ALA A 81 5.12 10.82 2.76
CA ALA A 81 5.15 11.19 4.16
C ALA A 81 6.59 11.26 4.69
N LEU A 82 7.43 10.27 4.37
CA LEU A 82 8.84 10.28 4.75
C LEU A 82 9.61 11.45 4.11
N THR A 83 9.38 11.72 2.82
CA THR A 83 10.03 12.85 2.15
C THR A 83 9.57 14.18 2.71
N ALA A 84 8.27 14.34 3.00
CA ALA A 84 7.71 15.54 3.60
C ALA A 84 8.28 15.77 5.01
N GLN A 85 8.47 14.72 5.80
CA GLN A 85 9.13 14.81 7.10
C GLN A 85 10.57 15.31 6.98
N ASN A 86 11.35 14.75 6.04
CA ASN A 86 12.75 15.15 5.85
C ASN A 86 12.87 16.57 5.32
N VAL A 87 12.06 16.93 4.32
CA VAL A 87 12.01 18.26 3.73
C VAL A 87 11.53 19.28 4.76
N GLY A 88 10.47 18.96 5.51
CA GLY A 88 9.97 19.76 6.63
C GLY A 88 11.02 19.95 7.71
N GLY A 89 11.85 18.93 7.99
CA GLY A 89 13.00 19.04 8.88
C GLY A 89 14.02 20.08 8.40
N VAL A 90 14.35 20.10 7.11
CA VAL A 90 15.23 21.12 6.53
C VAL A 90 14.61 22.52 6.63
N PHE A 91 13.33 22.67 6.27
CA PHE A 91 12.65 23.96 6.40
C PHE A 91 12.57 24.44 7.86
N SER A 92 12.32 23.53 8.79
CA SER A 92 12.26 23.81 10.22
C SER A 92 13.59 24.36 10.74
N THR A 93 14.72 23.77 10.37
CA THR A 93 16.04 24.27 10.79
C THR A 93 16.39 25.62 10.18
N LEU A 94 16.02 25.85 8.92
CA LEU A 94 16.23 27.14 8.25
C LEU A 94 15.43 28.29 8.89
N ILE A 95 14.25 28.01 9.43
CA ILE A 95 13.39 29.02 10.07
C ILE A 95 13.75 29.18 11.56
N LEU A 96 13.79 28.08 12.31
CA LEU A 96 14.03 28.10 13.76
C LEU A 96 15.48 28.42 14.11
N GLY A 97 16.44 28.17 13.21
CA GLY A 97 17.84 28.51 13.40
C GLY A 97 18.04 30.01 13.62
N PRO A 98 17.75 30.86 12.62
CA PRO A 98 17.83 32.32 12.76
C PRO A 98 16.94 32.87 13.87
N LEU A 99 15.76 32.27 14.09
CA LEU A 99 14.88 32.65 15.20
C LEU A 99 15.53 32.41 16.57
N ALA A 100 16.32 31.35 16.73
CA ALA A 100 17.03 31.04 17.97
C ALA A 100 18.10 32.08 18.32
N ASP A 101 18.69 32.71 17.31
CA ASP A 101 19.70 33.75 17.49
C ASP A 101 19.07 35.11 17.87
N ILE A 102 17.84 35.38 17.43
CA ILE A 102 17.12 36.64 17.72
C ILE A 102 16.33 36.57 19.04
N VAL A 103 15.59 35.49 19.26
CA VAL A 103 14.68 35.33 20.42
C VAL A 103 15.43 34.75 21.63
N GLY A 104 16.61 34.16 21.40
CA GLY A 104 17.41 33.48 22.41
C GLY A 104 17.18 31.96 22.43
N ARG A 105 18.21 31.24 22.88
CA ARG A 105 18.32 29.78 22.69
C ARG A 105 17.39 28.94 23.60
N LYS A 106 17.04 29.46 24.78
CA LYS A 106 16.14 28.79 25.75
C LYS A 106 14.68 28.63 25.28
N PRO A 107 13.98 29.68 24.83
CA PRO A 107 12.59 29.55 24.41
C PRO A 107 12.44 28.67 23.16
N ILE A 108 13.35 28.78 22.19
CA ILE A 108 13.31 27.94 20.98
C ILE A 108 13.56 26.47 21.29
N TYR A 109 14.40 26.15 22.28
CA TYR A 109 14.58 24.76 22.71
C TYR A 109 13.27 24.12 23.21
N PHE A 110 12.55 24.79 24.11
CA PHE A 110 11.25 24.29 24.59
C PHE A 110 10.20 24.23 23.47
N LEU A 111 10.20 25.20 22.55
CA LEU A 111 9.33 25.20 21.37
C LEU A 111 9.61 23.99 20.46
N SER A 112 10.88 23.66 20.24
CA SER A 112 11.27 22.51 19.43
C SER A 112 10.86 21.18 20.08
N LEU A 113 10.92 21.08 21.41
CA LEU A 113 10.45 19.91 22.16
C LEU A 113 8.92 19.79 22.14
N ALA A 114 8.19 20.90 22.14
CA ALA A 114 6.73 20.88 22.08
C ALA A 114 6.19 20.52 20.69
N LEU A 115 6.98 20.76 19.64
CA LEU A 115 6.59 20.52 18.24
C LEU A 115 6.96 19.12 17.73
N GLN A 116 7.85 18.42 18.43
CA GLN A 116 8.39 17.10 18.05
C GLN A 116 7.50 15.97 18.57
#